data_AF-A0A5D2Y4X3-F1
#
_entry.id   AF-A0A5D2Y4X3-F1
#
_cell.length_a   1.000
_cell.length_b   1.000
_cell.length_c   1.000
_cell.angle_alpha   90.00
_cell.angle_beta   90.00
_cell.angle_gamma   90.00
#
_symmetry.space_group_name_H-M   'P 1'
#
loop_
_entity.id
_entity.type
_entity.pdbx_description
1 polymer ?
#
loop_
_entity_poly.entity_id
_entity_poly.type
_entity_poly.pdbx_seq_one_letter_code
_entity_poly.pdbx_strand_id
1 'polypeptide(L)'
;MNGGRQKRIREQIISKIPAEKARENKKRKMGDLYALDFDGVLCDSCGESSISAVKAAKVRWPDLFDGVDSVLEDWIVDQMHRVRPVVETGYENLLLVRLLVESRLPSIRKSSVAEGLTVEDILENWSKIKPVIMEEWDENRDALIDLFGKVRDEWMDNDLATWIGANRFYPGVPDALKFSSSTIYIVTTKQVLAGSQMLYYENLLELLSLRKGYMAWELGPR
;
A
#
# COMPACT_ATOMS: atom_id res chain seq x y z
N MET A 1 48.24 49.84 7.94
CA MET A 1 47.13 50.52 8.64
C MET A 1 45.86 50.40 7.81
N ASN A 2 44.98 49.43 8.09
CA ASN A 2 43.58 49.42 7.58
C ASN A 2 42.68 48.35 8.25
N GLY A 3 43.23 47.40 9.02
CA GLY A 3 42.43 46.34 9.68
C GLY A 3 41.64 46.76 10.95
N GLY A 4 41.89 47.94 11.52
CA GLY A 4 41.30 48.36 12.81
C GLY A 4 39.97 49.10 12.72
N ARG A 5 39.56 49.55 11.53
CA ARG A 5 38.34 50.38 11.32
C ARG A 5 37.12 49.54 10.92
N GLN A 6 37.31 48.47 10.15
CA GLN A 6 36.24 47.55 9.76
C GLN A 6 35.75 46.64 10.90
N LYS A 7 36.61 46.33 11.88
CA LYS A 7 36.25 45.50 13.05
C LYS A 7 35.29 46.25 14.00
N ARG A 8 35.53 47.54 14.22
CA ARG A 8 34.69 48.41 15.07
C ARG A 8 33.30 48.70 14.50
N ILE A 9 33.15 48.72 13.17
CA ILE A 9 31.84 48.91 12.52
C ILE A 9 31.01 47.61 12.55
N ARG A 10 31.64 46.43 12.41
CA ARG A 10 30.93 45.15 12.58
C ARG A 10 30.45 44.93 14.02
N GLU A 11 31.23 45.33 15.02
CA GLU A 11 30.84 45.18 16.44
C GLU A 11 29.72 46.14 16.85
N GLN A 12 29.64 47.35 16.28
CA GLN A 12 28.54 48.30 16.57
C GLN A 12 27.22 48.00 15.84
N ILE A 13 27.24 47.24 14.74
CA ILE A 13 26.02 46.81 14.02
C ILE A 13 25.41 45.58 14.69
N ILE A 14 26.22 44.69 15.27
CA ILE A 14 25.76 43.50 15.98
C ILE A 14 25.10 43.85 17.33
N SER A 15 25.39 45.02 17.91
CA SER A 15 24.81 45.45 19.20
C SER A 15 23.46 46.18 19.09
N LYS A 16 22.83 46.26 17.90
CA LYS A 16 21.55 46.97 17.69
C LYS A 16 20.45 46.13 17.02
N ILE A 17 20.54 44.81 17.08
CA ILE A 17 19.36 43.96 16.85
C ILE A 17 18.73 43.72 18.22
N PRO A 18 17.52 44.22 18.50
CA PRO A 18 16.86 43.96 19.77
C PRO A 18 16.75 42.45 19.96
N ALA A 19 17.22 41.95 21.12
CA ALA A 19 17.15 40.55 21.51
C ALA A 19 15.70 40.00 21.52
N GLU A 20 14.70 40.87 21.43
CA GLU A 20 13.30 40.52 21.16
C GLU A 20 13.09 39.90 19.77
N LYS A 21 13.66 40.45 18.70
CA LYS A 21 13.47 39.88 17.34
C LYS A 21 14.21 38.55 17.12
N ALA A 22 15.28 38.29 17.87
CA ALA A 22 15.98 37.00 17.86
C ALA A 22 15.27 35.92 18.67
N ARG A 23 14.45 36.31 19.68
CA ARG A 23 13.58 35.40 20.43
C ARG A 23 12.24 35.17 19.76
N GLU A 24 11.74 36.15 19.00
CA GLU A 24 10.48 36.04 18.27
C GLU A 24 10.54 35.04 17.10
N ASN A 25 11.74 34.79 16.56
CA ASN A 25 11.98 33.73 15.57
C ASN A 25 12.13 32.30 16.15
N LYS A 26 11.96 32.11 17.47
CA LYS A 26 12.13 30.80 18.12
C LYS A 26 10.90 30.29 18.86
N LYS A 27 9.73 30.68 18.37
CA LYS A 27 8.47 29.97 18.57
C LYS A 27 7.69 29.97 17.24
N ARG A 28 8.34 29.56 16.15
CA ARG A 28 7.58 28.92 15.07
C ARG A 28 6.87 27.77 15.77
N LYS A 29 5.55 27.86 15.98
CA LYS A 29 4.75 26.70 16.39
C LYS A 29 5.18 25.62 15.42
N MET A 30 5.96 24.67 15.90
CA MET A 30 6.30 23.50 15.10
C MET A 30 4.93 22.88 14.86
N GLY A 31 4.44 22.98 13.64
CA GLY A 31 3.19 22.34 13.27
C GLY A 31 3.29 20.87 13.64
N ASP A 32 2.16 20.23 13.86
CA ASP A 32 2.16 18.80 14.17
C ASP A 32 2.93 18.03 13.08
N LEU A 33 3.52 16.91 13.47
CA LEU A 33 4.16 15.99 12.56
C LEU A 33 3.28 14.75 12.45
N TYR A 34 2.92 14.40 11.23
CA TYR A 34 2.17 13.18 10.93
C TYR A 34 3.10 12.18 10.24
N ALA A 35 3.04 10.93 10.68
CA ALA A 35 3.61 9.78 9.99
C ALA A 35 2.44 8.87 9.61
N LEU A 36 2.14 8.80 8.31
CA LEU A 36 0.94 8.17 7.77
C LEU A 36 1.33 6.88 7.07
N ASP A 37 0.68 5.78 7.43
CA ASP A 37 0.84 4.52 6.72
C ASP A 37 0.23 4.60 5.31
N PHE A 38 0.92 4.10 4.29
CA PHE A 38 0.43 4.21 2.92
C PHE A 38 -0.85 3.40 2.70
N ASP A 39 -0.82 2.08 2.91
CA ASP A 39 -1.97 1.22 2.61
C ASP A 39 -3.06 1.27 3.70
N GLY A 40 -2.73 1.68 4.93
CA GLY A 40 -3.69 1.79 6.04
C GLY A 40 -4.31 3.18 6.25
N VAL A 41 -3.73 4.24 5.67
CA VAL A 41 -4.23 5.61 5.83
C VAL A 41 -4.43 6.33 4.52
N LEU A 42 -3.55 6.13 3.53
CA LEU A 42 -3.60 6.90 2.29
C LEU A 42 -4.41 6.21 1.20
N CYS A 43 -4.16 4.93 1.01
CA CYS A 43 -4.55 4.17 -0.17
C CYS A 43 -5.28 2.88 0.22
N ASP A 44 -6.50 2.70 -0.28
CA ASP A 44 -7.15 1.40 -0.38
C ASP A 44 -6.46 0.57 -1.49
N SER A 45 -5.45 -0.21 -1.10
CA SER A 45 -4.76 -1.15 -1.99
C SER A 45 -5.48 -2.50 -2.12
N CYS A 46 -6.62 -2.69 -1.45
CA CYS A 46 -7.30 -3.99 -1.42
C CYS A 46 -7.79 -4.39 -2.81
N GLY A 47 -8.26 -3.42 -3.61
CA GLY A 47 -8.64 -3.62 -5.00
C GLY A 47 -7.49 -4.19 -5.83
N GLU A 48 -6.32 -3.54 -5.81
CA GLU A 48 -5.13 -4.00 -6.52
C GLU A 48 -4.69 -5.41 -6.12
N SER A 49 -4.61 -5.69 -4.81
CA SER A 49 -4.20 -7.02 -4.34
C SER A 49 -5.19 -8.11 -4.73
N SER A 50 -6.50 -7.80 -4.70
CA SER A 50 -7.56 -8.75 -5.07
C SER A 50 -7.55 -9.05 -6.57
N ILE A 51 -7.45 -8.03 -7.41
CA ILE A 51 -7.40 -8.18 -8.87
C ILE A 51 -6.13 -8.93 -9.28
N SER A 52 -4.99 -8.59 -8.67
CA SER A 52 -3.73 -9.29 -8.91
C SER A 52 -3.81 -10.77 -8.52
N ALA A 53 -4.53 -11.09 -7.45
CA ALA A 53 -4.73 -12.47 -7.02
C ALA A 53 -5.64 -13.24 -7.97
N VAL A 54 -6.70 -12.62 -8.50
CA VAL A 54 -7.54 -13.23 -9.56
C VAL A 54 -6.72 -13.50 -10.82
N LYS A 55 -5.92 -12.52 -11.27
CA LYS A 55 -5.01 -12.69 -12.42
C LYS A 55 -4.02 -13.83 -12.19
N ALA A 56 -3.39 -13.88 -11.02
CA ALA A 56 -2.42 -14.91 -10.68
C ALA A 56 -3.07 -16.30 -10.53
N ALA A 57 -4.26 -16.38 -9.94
CA ALA A 57 -5.01 -17.63 -9.80
C ALA A 57 -5.40 -18.23 -11.17
N LYS A 58 -5.80 -17.38 -12.13
CA LYS A 58 -6.05 -17.80 -13.52
C LYS A 58 -4.81 -18.35 -14.21
N VAL A 59 -3.62 -17.81 -13.92
CA VAL A 59 -2.36 -18.34 -14.44
C VAL A 59 -1.99 -19.67 -13.78
N ARG A 60 -2.20 -19.79 -12.46
CA ARG A 60 -1.82 -20.99 -11.70
C ARG A 60 -2.76 -22.17 -11.93
N TRP A 61 -4.06 -21.91 -12.06
CA TRP A 61 -5.12 -22.92 -12.13
C TRP A 61 -6.10 -22.66 -13.27
N PRO A 62 -5.66 -22.55 -14.53
CA PRO A 62 -6.50 -22.12 -15.66
C PRO A 62 -7.81 -22.93 -15.76
N ASP A 63 -7.74 -24.25 -15.67
CA ASP A 63 -8.90 -25.15 -15.77
C ASP A 63 -9.99 -24.90 -14.71
N LEU A 64 -9.63 -24.34 -13.54
CA LEU A 64 -10.60 -24.01 -12.49
C LEU A 64 -11.33 -22.69 -12.76
N PHE A 65 -10.79 -21.86 -13.65
CA PHE A 65 -11.31 -20.54 -13.97
C PHE A 65 -12.06 -20.46 -15.31
N ASP A 66 -12.11 -21.55 -16.09
CA ASP A 66 -12.85 -21.59 -17.37
C ASP A 66 -14.35 -21.26 -17.23
N GLY A 67 -14.95 -21.59 -16.08
CA GLY A 67 -16.34 -21.31 -15.75
C GLY A 67 -16.58 -20.01 -14.97
N VAL A 68 -15.54 -19.21 -14.75
CA VAL A 68 -15.61 -17.99 -13.96
C VAL A 68 -15.89 -16.82 -14.90
N ASP A 69 -17.14 -16.34 -14.89
CA ASP A 69 -17.54 -15.15 -15.65
C ASP A 69 -17.23 -13.85 -14.88
N SER A 70 -17.45 -12.70 -15.53
CA SER A 70 -17.19 -11.39 -14.94
C SER A 70 -18.01 -11.13 -13.67
N VAL A 71 -19.22 -11.68 -13.57
CA VAL A 71 -20.09 -11.49 -12.40
C VAL A 71 -19.52 -12.24 -11.20
N LEU A 72 -19.01 -13.45 -11.41
CA LEU A 72 -18.33 -14.21 -10.37
C LEU A 72 -17.00 -13.58 -9.98
N GLU A 73 -16.24 -13.03 -10.94
CA GLU A 73 -15.02 -12.26 -10.62
C GLU A 73 -15.30 -11.04 -9.74
N ASP A 74 -16.32 -10.25 -10.09
CA ASP A 74 -16.72 -9.09 -9.28
C ASP A 74 -17.13 -9.53 -7.87
N TRP A 75 -17.85 -10.65 -7.74
CA TRP A 75 -18.21 -11.22 -6.44
C TRP A 75 -16.99 -11.69 -5.65
N ILE A 76 -16.01 -12.32 -6.30
CA ILE A 76 -14.74 -12.74 -5.66
C ILE A 76 -14.01 -11.51 -5.14
N VAL A 77 -13.85 -10.47 -5.96
CA VAL A 77 -13.18 -9.22 -5.55
C VAL A 77 -13.90 -8.56 -4.38
N ASP A 78 -15.24 -8.54 -4.36
CA ASP A 78 -16.01 -8.07 -3.20
C ASP A 78 -15.73 -8.90 -1.93
N GLN A 79 -15.73 -10.24 -2.03
CA GLN A 79 -15.43 -11.08 -0.88
C GLN A 79 -13.99 -10.92 -0.39
N MET A 80 -13.04 -10.69 -1.30
CA MET A 80 -11.64 -10.43 -0.95
C MET A 80 -11.48 -9.21 -0.04
N HIS A 81 -12.31 -8.18 -0.20
CA HIS A 81 -12.32 -7.04 0.74
C HIS A 81 -12.77 -7.47 2.15
N ARG A 82 -13.72 -8.41 2.24
CA ARG A 82 -14.22 -8.91 3.52
C ARG A 82 -13.21 -9.80 4.23
N VAL A 83 -12.53 -10.68 3.49
CA VAL A 83 -11.52 -11.60 4.05
C VAL A 83 -10.14 -10.96 4.20
N ARG A 84 -9.93 -9.72 3.73
CA ARG A 84 -8.66 -9.00 3.84
C ARG A 84 -8.00 -9.03 5.24
N PRO A 85 -8.74 -9.00 6.38
CA PRO A 85 -8.15 -9.04 7.70
C PRO A 85 -7.32 -10.30 8.02
N VAL A 86 -7.54 -11.43 7.35
CA VAL A 86 -6.76 -12.66 7.62
C VAL A 86 -5.45 -12.73 6.84
N VAL A 87 -5.26 -11.84 5.87
CA VAL A 87 -4.11 -11.88 4.96
C VAL A 87 -2.89 -11.25 5.61
N GLU A 88 -1.91 -12.08 5.90
CA GLU A 88 -0.61 -11.65 6.44
C GLU A 88 0.43 -11.42 5.35
N THR A 89 0.36 -12.20 4.27
CA THR A 89 1.33 -12.17 3.16
C THR A 89 0.64 -12.25 1.81
N GLY A 90 1.28 -11.70 0.76
CA GLY A 90 0.65 -11.52 -0.55
C GLY A 90 0.10 -12.81 -1.19
N TYR A 91 0.81 -13.93 -1.04
CA TYR A 91 0.43 -15.20 -1.67
C TYR A 91 -0.90 -15.78 -1.13
N GLU A 92 -1.26 -15.43 0.11
CA GLU A 92 -2.51 -15.89 0.73
C GLU A 92 -3.74 -15.39 -0.03
N ASN A 93 -3.62 -14.27 -0.74
CA ASN A 93 -4.70 -13.79 -1.60
C ASN A 93 -5.03 -14.78 -2.72
N LEU A 94 -4.04 -15.49 -3.30
CA LEU A 94 -4.30 -16.50 -4.33
C LEU A 94 -5.10 -17.67 -3.76
N LEU A 95 -4.74 -18.09 -2.55
CA LEU A 95 -5.41 -19.19 -1.86
C LEU A 95 -6.87 -18.84 -1.55
N LEU A 96 -7.10 -17.62 -1.06
CA LEU A 96 -8.45 -17.11 -0.77
C LEU A 96 -9.29 -17.02 -2.05
N VAL A 97 -8.73 -16.49 -3.14
CA VAL A 97 -9.42 -16.43 -4.44
C VAL A 97 -9.86 -17.82 -4.88
N ARG A 98 -8.95 -18.81 -4.90
CA ARG A 98 -9.31 -20.18 -5.30
C ARG A 98 -10.35 -20.80 -4.36
N LEU A 99 -10.20 -20.60 -3.05
CA LEU A 99 -11.14 -21.13 -2.05
C LEU A 99 -12.55 -20.55 -2.25
N LEU A 100 -12.65 -19.26 -2.55
CA LEU A 100 -13.91 -18.58 -2.88
C LEU A 100 -14.53 -19.09 -4.18
N VAL A 101 -13.72 -19.47 -5.17
CA VAL A 101 -14.23 -20.11 -6.39
C VAL A 101 -14.77 -21.52 -6.09
N GLU A 102 -14.01 -22.34 -5.35
CA GLU A 102 -14.43 -23.70 -4.96
C GLU A 102 -15.67 -23.71 -4.05
N SER A 103 -15.89 -22.65 -3.25
CA SER A 103 -17.10 -22.53 -2.42
C SER A 103 -18.34 -22.19 -3.24
N ARG A 104 -18.18 -21.46 -4.36
CA ARG A 104 -19.27 -21.10 -5.28
C ARG A 104 -19.57 -22.12 -6.35
N LEU A 105 -18.57 -22.88 -6.78
CA LEU A 105 -18.68 -23.84 -7.88
C LEU A 105 -18.42 -25.26 -7.36
N PRO A 106 -19.47 -26.00 -6.95
CA PRO A 106 -19.32 -27.36 -6.43
C PRO A 106 -18.64 -28.33 -7.40
N SER A 107 -18.74 -28.09 -8.71
CA SER A 107 -18.16 -28.93 -9.76
C SER A 107 -16.64 -28.93 -9.81
N ILE A 108 -15.99 -27.87 -9.33
CA ILE A 108 -14.52 -27.74 -9.35
C ILE A 108 -13.88 -27.94 -7.98
N ARG A 109 -14.71 -28.20 -6.96
CA ARG A 109 -14.27 -28.32 -5.57
C ARG A 109 -13.28 -29.47 -5.44
N LYS A 110 -12.11 -29.16 -4.90
CA LYS A 110 -11.07 -30.15 -4.58
C LYS A 110 -10.78 -30.18 -3.08
N SER A 111 -10.90 -29.05 -2.41
CA SER A 111 -10.65 -28.95 -0.98
C SER A 111 -11.77 -29.56 -0.15
N SER A 112 -11.39 -30.22 0.95
CA SER A 112 -12.33 -30.79 1.92
C SER A 112 -13.08 -29.72 2.71
N VAL A 113 -12.56 -28.50 2.75
CA VAL A 113 -13.05 -27.39 3.58
C VAL A 113 -13.95 -26.39 2.83
N ALA A 114 -14.11 -26.51 1.51
CA ALA A 114 -14.91 -25.55 0.72
C ALA A 114 -16.42 -25.79 0.79
N GLU A 115 -16.88 -26.96 1.23
CA GLU A 115 -18.31 -27.25 1.30
C GLU A 115 -19.01 -26.44 2.40
N GLY A 116 -19.98 -25.61 2.01
CA GLY A 116 -20.74 -24.79 2.95
C GLY A 116 -19.93 -23.66 3.61
N LEU A 117 -18.70 -23.42 3.16
CA LEU A 117 -17.80 -22.44 3.75
C LEU A 117 -18.32 -21.02 3.57
N THR A 118 -18.46 -20.30 4.68
CA THR A 118 -18.83 -18.87 4.68
C THR A 118 -17.61 -17.96 4.80
N VAL A 119 -17.80 -16.66 4.57
CA VAL A 119 -16.74 -15.66 4.78
C VAL A 119 -16.39 -15.56 6.26
N GLU A 120 -17.37 -15.67 7.13
CA GLU A 120 -17.20 -15.67 8.58
C GLU A 120 -16.34 -16.84 9.04
N ASP A 121 -16.57 -18.04 8.48
CA ASP A 121 -15.75 -19.22 8.78
C ASP A 121 -14.28 -19.02 8.39
N ILE A 122 -14.03 -18.39 7.23
CA ILE A 122 -12.68 -18.02 6.78
C ILE A 122 -12.04 -17.05 7.78
N LEU A 123 -12.75 -15.98 8.15
CA LEU A 123 -12.26 -14.96 9.08
C LEU A 123 -11.86 -15.56 10.44
N GLU A 124 -12.64 -16.52 10.95
CA GLU A 124 -12.41 -17.13 12.26
C GLU A 124 -11.37 -18.26 12.23
N ASN A 125 -11.25 -18.99 11.11
CA ASN A 125 -10.50 -20.24 11.05
C ASN A 125 -9.39 -20.27 9.99
N TRP A 126 -8.99 -19.12 9.42
CA TRP A 126 -7.97 -19.07 8.35
C TRP A 126 -6.67 -19.81 8.70
N SER A 127 -6.19 -19.69 9.93
CA SER A 127 -4.96 -20.36 10.40
C SER A 127 -5.05 -21.88 10.38
N LYS A 128 -6.26 -22.45 10.43
CA LYS A 128 -6.54 -23.89 10.31
C LYS A 128 -6.85 -24.30 8.88
N ILE A 129 -7.54 -23.44 8.12
CA ILE A 129 -7.92 -23.68 6.71
C ILE A 129 -6.67 -23.66 5.80
N LYS A 130 -5.82 -22.64 5.96
CA LYS A 130 -4.62 -22.41 5.13
C LYS A 130 -3.71 -23.64 5.00
N PRO A 131 -3.28 -24.32 6.09
CA PRO A 131 -2.42 -25.49 5.95
C PRO A 131 -3.11 -26.65 5.23
N VAL A 132 -4.42 -26.86 5.46
CA VAL A 132 -5.19 -27.93 4.81
C VAL A 132 -5.22 -27.74 3.30
N ILE A 133 -5.60 -26.55 2.83
CA ILE A 133 -5.69 -26.29 1.38
C ILE A 133 -4.32 -26.26 0.71
N MET A 134 -3.26 -25.82 1.41
CA MET A 134 -1.89 -25.87 0.88
C MET A 134 -1.43 -27.32 0.63
N GLU A 135 -1.77 -28.23 1.54
CA GLU A 135 -1.47 -29.66 1.41
C GLU A 135 -2.34 -30.32 0.33
N GLU A 136 -3.66 -30.14 0.39
CA GLU A 136 -4.60 -30.77 -0.55
C GLU A 136 -4.42 -30.31 -2.00
N TRP A 137 -3.95 -29.08 -2.18
CA TRP A 137 -3.68 -28.53 -3.50
C TRP A 137 -2.24 -28.74 -3.97
N ASP A 138 -1.39 -29.35 -3.14
CA ASP A 138 0.04 -29.58 -3.40
C ASP A 138 0.76 -28.30 -3.85
N GLU A 139 0.54 -27.21 -3.11
CA GLU A 139 1.08 -25.89 -3.45
C GLU A 139 2.38 -25.58 -2.71
N ASN A 140 3.26 -24.85 -3.40
CA ASN A 140 4.50 -24.34 -2.82
C ASN A 140 4.39 -22.85 -2.52
N ARG A 141 4.67 -22.45 -1.28
CA ARG A 141 4.60 -21.06 -0.82
C ARG A 141 5.44 -20.11 -1.67
N ASP A 142 6.70 -20.45 -1.92
CA ASP A 142 7.64 -19.56 -2.61
C ASP A 142 7.25 -19.38 -4.08
N ALA A 143 6.80 -20.45 -4.73
CA ALA A 143 6.26 -20.38 -6.09
C ALA A 143 5.03 -19.45 -6.20
N LEU A 144 4.14 -19.46 -5.19
CA LEU A 144 2.99 -18.56 -5.16
C LEU A 144 3.39 -17.10 -4.88
N ILE A 145 4.40 -16.87 -4.03
CA ILE A 145 4.96 -15.53 -3.78
C ILE A 145 5.53 -14.96 -5.09
N ASP A 146 6.37 -15.73 -5.78
CA ASP A 146 7.01 -15.31 -7.03
C ASP A 146 5.98 -15.02 -8.12
N LEU A 147 4.99 -15.90 -8.27
CA LEU A 147 3.92 -15.70 -9.24
C LEU A 147 3.10 -14.44 -8.94
N PHE A 148 2.75 -14.21 -7.67
CA PHE A 148 2.00 -13.03 -7.28
C PHE A 148 2.78 -11.74 -7.56
N GLY A 149 4.08 -11.71 -7.21
CA GLY A 149 4.95 -10.58 -7.51
C GLY A 149 5.02 -10.31 -9.01
N LYS A 150 5.31 -11.35 -9.81
CA LYS A 150 5.43 -11.25 -11.27
C LYS A 150 4.17 -10.68 -11.93
N VAL A 151 2.99 -11.16 -11.56
CA VAL A 151 1.71 -10.69 -12.15
C VAL A 151 1.45 -9.21 -11.82
N ARG A 152 1.85 -8.75 -10.63
CA ARG A 152 1.71 -7.35 -10.23
C ARG A 152 2.66 -6.46 -11.02
N ASP A 153 3.91 -6.88 -11.16
CA ASP A 153 4.92 -6.17 -11.92
C ASP A 153 4.53 -6.08 -13.41
N GLU A 154 4.11 -7.20 -14.00
CA GLU A 154 3.61 -7.23 -15.38
C GLU A 154 2.37 -6.35 -15.58
N TRP A 155 1.47 -6.27 -14.59
CA TRP A 155 0.31 -5.38 -14.69
C TRP A 155 0.74 -3.90 -14.63
N MET A 156 1.61 -3.55 -13.69
CA MET A 156 2.14 -2.20 -13.56
C MET A 156 2.89 -1.75 -14.83
N ASP A 157 3.66 -2.64 -15.45
CA ASP A 157 4.44 -2.35 -16.66
C ASP A 157 3.57 -2.19 -17.91
N ASN A 158 2.54 -3.04 -18.06
CA ASN A 158 1.72 -3.06 -19.27
C ASN A 158 0.52 -2.11 -19.23
N ASP A 159 -0.03 -1.84 -18.04
CA ASP A 159 -1.22 -1.00 -17.87
C ASP A 159 -1.20 -0.28 -16.51
N LEU A 160 -0.25 0.64 -16.39
CA LEU A 160 -0.07 1.48 -15.21
C LEU A 160 -1.35 2.24 -14.84
N ALA A 161 -2.14 2.68 -15.82
CA ALA A 161 -3.34 3.46 -15.56
C ALA A 161 -4.40 2.64 -14.82
N THR A 162 -4.66 1.39 -15.23
CA THR A 162 -5.61 0.54 -14.51
C THR A 162 -5.04 0.01 -13.20
N TRP A 163 -3.71 -0.21 -13.12
CA TRP A 163 -3.04 -0.55 -11.86
C TRP A 163 -3.19 0.57 -10.81
N ILE A 164 -2.98 1.83 -11.20
CA ILE A 164 -3.21 2.99 -10.33
C ILE A 164 -4.70 3.11 -9.98
N GLY A 165 -5.60 2.95 -10.97
CA GLY A 165 -7.06 3.00 -10.72
C GLY A 165 -7.56 1.96 -9.72
N ALA A 166 -6.84 0.84 -9.56
CA ALA A 166 -7.14 -0.19 -8.57
C ALA A 166 -6.59 0.11 -7.16
N ASN A 167 -5.64 1.05 -7.05
CA ASN A 167 -5.17 1.58 -5.76
C ASN A 167 -5.81 2.95 -5.53
N ARG A 168 -6.96 2.98 -4.85
CA ARG A 168 -7.71 4.24 -4.69
C ARG A 168 -7.29 4.96 -3.41
N PHE A 169 -7.11 6.28 -3.46
CA PHE A 169 -6.99 7.05 -2.23
C PHE A 169 -8.29 7.00 -1.43
N TYR A 170 -8.18 6.94 -0.10
CA TYR A 170 -9.36 7.06 0.76
C TYR A 170 -10.03 8.44 0.57
N PRO A 171 -11.37 8.52 0.56
CA PRO A 171 -12.08 9.77 0.36
C PRO A 171 -11.62 10.87 1.33
N GLY A 172 -11.32 12.05 0.78
CA GLY A 172 -10.86 13.21 1.56
C GLY A 172 -9.37 13.23 1.90
N VAL A 173 -8.64 12.11 1.76
CA VAL A 173 -7.19 12.07 1.98
C VAL A 173 -6.42 13.00 1.03
N PRO A 174 -6.68 12.99 -0.30
CA PRO A 174 -5.94 13.88 -1.20
C PRO A 174 -6.07 15.36 -0.81
N ASP A 175 -7.27 15.79 -0.42
CA ASP A 175 -7.53 17.15 0.04
C ASP A 175 -6.85 17.43 1.39
N ALA A 176 -6.93 16.50 2.33
CA ALA A 176 -6.24 16.63 3.62
C ALA A 176 -4.72 16.79 3.45
N LEU A 177 -4.10 16.01 2.56
CA LEU A 177 -2.68 16.12 2.23
C LEU A 177 -2.36 17.48 1.56
N LYS A 178 -3.20 17.93 0.62
CA LYS A 178 -3.05 19.21 -0.09
C LYS A 178 -3.10 20.41 0.87
N PHE A 179 -4.08 20.44 1.76
CA PHE A 179 -4.37 21.59 2.63
C PHE A 179 -3.72 21.54 4.02
N SER A 180 -3.12 20.41 4.41
CA SER A 180 -2.38 20.31 5.67
C SER A 180 -1.31 21.41 5.75
N SER A 181 -1.07 21.97 6.94
CA SER A 181 0.06 22.88 7.22
C SER A 181 1.18 22.21 8.02
N SER A 182 0.95 20.94 8.37
CA SER A 182 1.82 20.09 9.17
C SER A 182 2.90 19.41 8.32
N THR A 183 3.93 18.88 8.98
CA THR A 183 4.93 18.05 8.31
C THR A 183 4.38 16.64 8.18
N ILE A 184 4.43 16.05 6.98
CA ILE A 184 3.87 14.72 6.70
C ILE A 184 4.99 13.79 6.23
N TYR A 185 5.05 12.61 6.84
CA TYR A 185 5.86 11.48 6.42
C TYR A 185 4.94 10.36 5.98
N ILE A 186 5.30 9.68 4.90
CA ILE A 186 4.65 8.44 4.48
C ILE A 186 5.53 7.30 4.96
N VAL A 187 4.97 6.43 5.77
CA VAL A 187 5.60 5.21 6.26
C VAL A 187 5.00 4.06 5.47
N THR A 188 5.80 3.22 4.87
CA THR A 188 5.28 2.08 4.09
C THR A 188 6.30 0.95 4.04
N THR A 189 5.80 -0.27 4.02
CA THR A 189 6.55 -1.49 3.70
C THR A 189 6.43 -1.86 2.21
N LYS A 190 5.61 -1.12 1.45
CA LYS A 190 5.46 -1.27 0.00
C LYS A 190 6.73 -0.80 -0.70
N GLN A 191 7.03 -1.39 -1.86
CA GLN A 191 8.15 -0.93 -2.67
C GLN A 191 7.99 0.56 -3.01
N VAL A 192 9.07 1.33 -2.84
CA VAL A 192 9.07 2.79 -2.99
C VAL A 192 8.59 3.22 -4.39
N LEU A 193 8.91 2.44 -5.42
CA LEU A 193 8.49 2.71 -6.80
C LEU A 193 6.96 2.74 -6.93
N ALA A 194 6.27 1.73 -6.42
CA ALA A 194 4.81 1.62 -6.48
C ALA A 194 4.12 2.79 -5.74
N GLY A 195 4.56 3.10 -4.52
CA GLY A 195 4.01 4.23 -3.75
C GLY A 195 4.29 5.59 -4.41
N SER A 196 5.48 5.77 -4.98
CA SER A 196 5.87 7.02 -5.64
C SER A 196 5.10 7.25 -6.93
N GLN A 197 4.89 6.22 -7.76
CA GLN A 197 4.10 6.35 -8.99
C GLN A 197 2.66 6.79 -8.70
N MET A 198 2.04 6.22 -7.66
CA MET A 198 0.69 6.59 -7.27
C MET A 198 0.59 8.04 -6.76
N LEU A 199 1.55 8.48 -5.94
CA LEU A 199 1.61 9.87 -5.47
C LEU A 199 1.94 10.86 -6.61
N TYR A 200 2.72 10.43 -7.61
CA TYR A 200 3.01 11.24 -8.80
C TYR A 200 1.74 11.46 -9.61
N TYR A 201 1.00 10.39 -9.87
CA TYR A 201 -0.19 10.41 -10.72
C TYR A 201 -1.29 11.31 -10.16
N GLU A 202 -1.47 11.34 -8.85
CA GLU A 202 -2.43 12.23 -8.16
C GLU A 202 -1.88 13.66 -7.92
N ASN A 203 -0.72 14.00 -8.50
CA ASN A 203 -0.01 15.27 -8.33
C ASN A 203 0.30 15.62 -6.86
N LEU A 204 0.47 14.60 -6.00
CA LEU A 204 0.78 14.76 -4.58
C LEU A 204 2.28 14.83 -4.29
N LEU A 205 3.13 14.27 -5.16
CA LEU A 205 4.59 14.31 -4.98
C LEU A 205 5.19 15.72 -5.04
N GLU A 206 4.73 16.58 -5.96
CA GLU A 206 5.23 17.97 -5.99
C GLU A 206 4.88 18.72 -4.71
N LEU A 207 3.68 18.49 -4.17
CA LEU A 207 3.21 19.12 -2.94
C LEU A 207 3.97 18.66 -1.70
N LEU A 208 4.30 17.37 -1.64
CA LEU A 208 5.14 16.84 -0.58
C LEU A 208 6.57 17.41 -0.73
N SER A 209 7.16 17.43 -1.93
CA SER A 209 8.57 17.82 -2.17
C SER A 209 8.88 19.29 -1.93
N LEU A 210 7.90 20.17 -2.14
CA LEU A 210 7.99 21.58 -1.81
C LEU A 210 7.97 21.85 -0.29
N ARG A 211 7.56 20.89 0.53
CA ARG A 211 7.55 20.97 2.00
C ARG A 211 8.70 20.13 2.55
N LYS A 212 9.84 20.76 2.85
CA LYS A 212 11.07 20.11 3.35
C LYS A 212 10.80 18.97 4.35
N GLY A 213 10.95 17.72 3.90
CA GLY A 213 10.75 16.51 4.71
C GLY A 213 10.63 15.22 3.88
N TYR A 214 11.61 14.93 3.01
CA TYR A 214 11.71 13.66 2.29
C TYR A 214 12.73 12.77 2.99
N MET A 215 12.31 11.62 3.51
CA MET A 215 13.14 10.41 3.68
C MET A 215 12.19 9.21 3.92
N ALA A 216 12.05 8.34 2.93
CA ALA A 216 11.64 6.94 3.13
C ALA A 216 12.92 6.10 3.07
N TRP A 217 13.18 5.27 4.08
CA TRP A 217 14.25 4.27 4.03
C TRP A 217 13.66 2.90 3.70
N GLU A 218 14.34 2.22 2.79
CA GLU A 218 14.15 0.81 2.44
C GLU A 218 14.76 -0.07 3.55
N LEU A 219 13.97 -0.98 4.12
CA LEU A 219 14.53 -2.20 4.73
C LEU A 219 14.61 -3.22 3.60
N GLY A 220 15.84 -3.43 3.11
CA GLY A 220 16.14 -4.32 1.99
C GLY A 220 15.72 -5.78 2.22
N PRO A 221 15.80 -6.61 1.16
CA PRO A 221 15.23 -7.95 1.14
C PRO A 221 15.94 -8.91 2.09
N ARG A 222 15.17 -9.81 2.69
CA ARG A 222 15.61 -11.17 3.01
C ARG A 222 14.68 -12.15 2.33
#